data_AF-A0A660V837-F1
#
_entry.id   AF-A0A660V837-F1
#
_cell.length_a   1.000
_cell.length_b   1.000
_cell.length_c   1.000
_cell.angle_alpha   90.00
_cell.angle_beta   90.00
_cell.angle_gamma   90.00
#
_symmetry.space_group_name_H-M   'P 1'
#
loop_
_entity.id
_entity.type
_entity.pdbx_description
1 polymer ?
#
loop_
_entity_poly.entity_id
_entity_poly.type
_entity_poly.pdbx_seq_one_letter_code
_entity_poly.pdbx_strand_id
1 'polypeptide(L)'
;MGDAVVAFEGACRVEGASVVDVTDARAGSVVVAKDMLHFIAEHFGAGLLEASLLQRLLVFCCFEALLARQVAALVRRGDDLFIGAAKLSVSVATVSPVSALIHLGLNIDKTGCPVNAATLPEIGVPPDELARDVLRRYADEVGDVLNAAATVSPVTPRGAPPTP
;
A
#
# COMPACT_ATOMS: atom_id res chain seq x y z
N MET A 1 17.66 14.38 0.51
CA MET A 1 16.35 13.84 0.93
C MET A 1 15.90 12.89 -0.18
N GLY A 2 15.32 11.74 0.14
CA GLY A 2 15.06 10.61 -0.78
C GLY A 2 13.82 9.82 -0.35
N ASP A 3 13.79 8.51 -0.62
CA ASP A 3 12.67 7.62 -0.32
C ASP A 3 12.18 7.73 1.13
N ALA A 4 10.86 7.72 1.32
CA ALA A 4 10.24 7.86 2.62
C ALA A 4 8.88 7.18 2.70
N VAL A 5 8.50 6.77 3.91
CA VAL A 5 7.14 6.38 4.25
C VAL A 5 6.73 7.09 5.54
N VAL A 6 5.50 7.62 5.56
CA VAL A 6 4.91 8.28 6.73
C VAL A 6 3.54 7.70 7.03
N ALA A 7 3.13 7.76 8.30
CA ALA A 7 1.78 7.40 8.71
C ALA A 7 1.13 8.51 9.55
N PHE A 8 -0.17 8.70 9.38
CA PHE A 8 -0.96 9.66 10.14
C PHE A 8 -2.44 9.27 10.19
N GLU A 9 -3.16 9.81 11.16
CA GLU A 9 -4.61 9.62 11.32
C GLU A 9 -5.36 10.84 10.80
N GLY A 10 -6.51 10.63 10.15
CA GLY A 10 -7.33 11.71 9.64
C GLY A 10 -8.52 11.25 8.80
N ALA A 11 -9.38 12.22 8.47
CA ALA A 11 -10.53 11.96 7.61
C ALA A 11 -10.09 11.72 6.15
N CYS A 12 -10.83 10.86 5.45
CA CYS A 12 -10.63 10.62 4.03
C CYS A 12 -11.87 11.04 3.24
N ARG A 13 -11.68 11.94 2.28
CA ARG A 13 -12.66 12.25 1.23
C ARG A 13 -11.93 12.46 -0.08
N VAL A 14 -12.06 11.50 -0.98
CA VAL A 14 -11.52 11.54 -2.34
C VAL A 14 -12.67 11.43 -3.33
N GLU A 15 -12.81 12.46 -4.17
CA GLU A 15 -13.87 12.58 -5.16
C GLU A 15 -13.36 13.30 -6.42
N GLY A 16 -14.05 13.10 -7.55
CA GLY A 16 -13.76 13.77 -8.80
C GLY A 16 -12.34 13.54 -9.32
N ALA A 17 -11.63 14.63 -9.63
CA ALA A 17 -10.29 14.59 -10.23
C ALA A 17 -9.20 14.06 -9.28
N SER A 18 -9.49 13.90 -7.99
CA SER A 18 -8.58 13.32 -7.01
C SER A 18 -8.62 11.79 -6.97
N VAL A 19 -9.58 11.16 -7.64
CA VAL A 19 -9.65 9.70 -7.78
C VAL A 19 -8.65 9.26 -8.84
N VAL A 20 -7.53 8.68 -8.39
CA VAL A 20 -6.42 8.28 -9.26
C VAL A 20 -6.68 6.94 -9.95
N ASP A 21 -7.40 6.02 -9.29
CA ASP A 21 -7.79 4.76 -9.93
C ASP A 21 -8.81 5.05 -11.05
N VAL A 22 -8.45 4.69 -12.28
CA VAL A 22 -9.24 4.98 -13.48
C VAL A 22 -10.55 4.20 -13.50
N THR A 23 -10.60 3.01 -12.89
CA THR A 23 -11.81 2.20 -12.80
C THR A 23 -12.80 2.86 -11.84
N ASP A 24 -12.32 3.28 -10.68
CA ASP A 24 -13.13 4.02 -9.69
C ASP A 24 -13.59 5.36 -10.23
N ALA A 25 -12.71 6.11 -10.91
CA ALA A 25 -13.06 7.38 -11.54
C ALA A 25 -14.16 7.20 -12.61
N ARG A 26 -14.08 6.15 -13.42
CA ARG A 26 -15.11 5.82 -14.43
C ARG A 26 -16.43 5.37 -13.79
N ALA A 27 -16.37 4.70 -12.64
CA ALA A 27 -17.54 4.29 -11.89
C ALA A 27 -18.19 5.44 -11.10
N GLY A 28 -17.52 6.60 -11.00
CA GLY A 28 -17.94 7.69 -10.13
C GLY A 28 -17.84 7.32 -8.64
N SER A 29 -16.94 6.38 -8.31
CA SER A 29 -16.69 5.95 -6.94
C SER A 29 -16.23 7.13 -6.10
N VAL A 30 -16.70 7.17 -4.85
CA VAL A 30 -16.27 8.15 -3.86
C VAL A 30 -15.61 7.38 -2.73
N VAL A 31 -14.40 7.77 -2.32
CA VAL A 31 -13.74 7.18 -1.15
C VAL A 31 -13.98 8.12 0.02
N VAL A 32 -14.85 7.72 0.94
CA VAL A 32 -15.18 8.51 2.14
C VAL A 32 -15.07 7.64 3.37
N ALA A 33 -14.37 8.14 4.38
CA ALA A 33 -14.38 7.63 5.74
C ALA A 33 -14.15 8.80 6.69
N LYS A 34 -14.86 8.79 7.82
CA LYS A 34 -14.72 9.84 8.83
C LYS A 34 -13.33 9.85 9.45
N ASP A 35 -12.73 8.67 9.59
CA ASP A 35 -11.37 8.55 10.14
C ASP A 35 -10.66 7.30 9.62
N MET A 36 -9.38 7.47 9.29
CA MET A 36 -8.52 6.44 8.72
C MET A 36 -7.09 6.57 9.22
N LEU A 37 -6.42 5.43 9.31
CA LEU A 37 -4.97 5.37 9.38
C LEU A 37 -4.41 5.41 7.95
N HIS A 38 -3.68 6.46 7.61
CA HIS A 38 -3.05 6.67 6.31
C HIS A 38 -1.58 6.28 6.35
N PHE A 39 -1.10 5.72 5.25
CA PHE A 39 0.31 5.56 4.91
C PHE A 39 0.55 6.21 3.55
N ILE A 40 1.55 7.09 3.48
CA ILE A 40 2.03 7.66 2.21
C ILE A 40 3.49 7.26 2.05
N ALA A 41 3.78 6.52 0.98
CA ALA A 41 5.14 6.17 0.59
C ALA A 41 5.51 6.87 -0.72
N GLU A 42 6.73 7.41 -0.77
CA GLU A 42 7.31 8.04 -1.95
C GLU A 42 8.66 7.39 -2.26
N HIS A 43 8.81 6.92 -3.50
CA HIS A 43 10.03 6.27 -3.99
C HIS A 43 10.54 6.95 -5.26
N PHE A 44 11.79 7.40 -5.25
CA PHE A 44 12.38 8.09 -6.39
C PHE A 44 12.95 7.11 -7.41
N GLY A 45 12.77 7.40 -8.70
CA GLY A 45 13.28 6.55 -9.79
C GLY A 45 12.45 5.28 -10.07
N ALA A 46 11.38 5.03 -9.32
CA ALA A 46 10.42 3.97 -9.58
C ALA A 46 9.42 4.39 -10.67
N GLY A 47 9.19 3.51 -11.65
CA GLY A 47 8.13 3.67 -12.64
C GLY A 47 6.78 3.17 -12.13
N LEU A 48 5.76 3.20 -13.01
CA LEU A 48 4.39 2.83 -12.63
C LEU A 48 4.25 1.34 -12.26
N LEU A 49 5.00 0.47 -12.93
CA LEU A 49 5.03 -0.96 -12.61
C LEU A 49 5.66 -1.19 -11.23
N GLU A 50 6.80 -0.57 -10.97
CA GLU A 50 7.48 -0.62 -9.68
C GLU A 50 6.60 -0.03 -8.57
N ALA A 51 5.90 1.09 -8.83
CA ALA A 51 4.94 1.68 -7.90
C ALA A 51 3.86 0.67 -7.50
N SER A 52 3.32 -0.08 -8.46
CA SER A 52 2.31 -1.12 -8.22
C SER A 52 2.86 -2.31 -7.42
N LEU A 53 4.14 -2.67 -7.63
CA LEU A 53 4.80 -3.72 -6.85
C LEU A 53 5.08 -3.26 -5.41
N LEU A 54 5.59 -2.05 -5.23
CA LEU A 54 5.85 -1.42 -3.94
C LEU A 54 4.56 -1.19 -3.14
N GLN A 55 3.45 -0.88 -3.80
CA GLN A 55 2.12 -0.82 -3.19
C GLN A 55 1.72 -2.18 -2.62
N ARG A 56 1.86 -3.24 -3.40
CA ARG A 56 1.55 -4.60 -2.95
C ARG A 56 2.45 -5.03 -1.80
N LEU A 57 3.71 -4.59 -1.80
CA LEU A 57 4.65 -4.82 -0.70
C LEU A 57 4.21 -4.10 0.59
N LEU A 58 3.79 -2.83 0.50
CA LEU A 58 3.25 -2.08 1.65
C LEU A 58 1.99 -2.74 2.21
N VAL A 59 1.06 -3.12 1.34
CA VAL A 59 -0.16 -3.85 1.72
C VAL A 59 0.18 -5.20 2.35
N PHE A 60 1.21 -5.90 1.83
CA PHE A 60 1.67 -7.15 2.41
C PHE A 60 2.29 -6.97 3.80
N CYS A 61 3.11 -5.95 4.01
CA CYS A 61 3.64 -5.60 5.34
C CYS A 61 2.51 -5.32 6.34
N CYS A 62 1.46 -4.62 5.90
CA CYS A 62 0.26 -4.40 6.70
C CYS A 62 -0.51 -5.69 6.99
N PHE A 63 -0.65 -6.57 5.99
CA PHE A 63 -1.26 -7.88 6.17
C PHE A 63 -0.51 -8.72 7.21
N GLU A 64 0.82 -8.78 7.13
CA GLU A 64 1.63 -9.53 8.10
C GLU A 64 1.56 -8.95 9.51
N ALA A 65 1.52 -7.62 9.64
CA ALA A 65 1.34 -6.97 10.94
C ALA A 65 -0.01 -7.34 11.57
N LEU A 66 -1.09 -7.39 10.80
CA LEU A 66 -2.40 -7.83 11.26
C LEU A 66 -2.45 -9.34 11.54
N LEU A 67 -1.79 -10.15 10.70
CA LEU A 67 -1.69 -11.59 10.88
C LEU A 67 -0.94 -11.96 12.17
N ALA A 68 0.14 -11.25 12.48
CA ALA A 68 0.91 -11.42 13.72
C ALA A 68 0.07 -11.11 14.98
N ARG A 69 -1.00 -10.31 14.84
CA ARG A 69 -1.98 -9.99 15.89
C ARG A 69 -3.16 -10.98 15.93
N GLN A 70 -3.11 -12.06 15.15
CA GLN A 70 -4.13 -13.10 15.09
C GLN A 70 -5.53 -12.57 14.71
N VAL A 71 -5.60 -11.53 13.87
CA VAL A 71 -6.86 -10.99 13.36
C VAL A 71 -7.62 -12.07 12.61
N ALA A 72 -8.81 -12.42 13.10
CA ALA A 72 -9.64 -13.46 12.51
C ALA A 72 -10.22 -13.04 11.15
N ALA A 73 -10.40 -14.03 10.26
CA ALA A 73 -10.95 -13.83 8.91
C ALA A 73 -10.22 -12.78 8.04
N LEU A 74 -8.96 -12.48 8.35
CA LEU A 74 -8.12 -11.58 7.56
C LEU A 74 -7.83 -12.19 6.18
N VAL A 75 -8.11 -11.44 5.13
CA VAL A 75 -7.86 -11.84 3.73
C VAL A 75 -7.20 -10.68 2.98
N ARG A 76 -6.13 -10.97 2.23
CA ARG A 76 -5.56 -10.03 1.26
C ARG A 76 -5.95 -10.45 -0.15
N ARG A 77 -6.43 -9.50 -0.95
CA ARG A 77 -6.73 -9.69 -2.38
C ARG A 77 -6.08 -8.55 -3.16
N GLY A 78 -4.91 -8.83 -3.72
CA GLY A 78 -4.14 -7.78 -4.39
C GLY A 78 -3.64 -6.72 -3.41
N ASP A 79 -4.05 -5.49 -3.65
CA ASP A 79 -3.78 -4.29 -2.85
C ASP A 79 -4.87 -3.99 -1.79
N ASP A 80 -5.88 -4.86 -1.69
CA ASP A 80 -6.94 -4.74 -0.70
C ASP A 80 -6.81 -5.73 0.46
N LEU A 81 -7.21 -5.26 1.65
CA LEU A 81 -7.36 -6.03 2.88
C LEU A 81 -8.83 -6.11 3.27
N PHE A 82 -9.24 -7.28 3.74
CA PHE A 82 -10.62 -7.60 4.14
C PHE A 82 -10.65 -8.35 5.46
N ILE A 83 -11.77 -8.19 6.17
CA ILE A 83 -12.20 -9.05 7.28
C ILE A 83 -13.46 -9.80 6.81
N GLY A 84 -13.30 -11.07 6.45
CA GLY A 84 -14.32 -11.84 5.77
C GLY A 84 -14.70 -11.20 4.42
N ALA A 85 -15.91 -10.66 4.33
CA ALA A 85 -16.42 -9.96 3.15
C ALA A 85 -16.35 -8.42 3.25
N ALA A 86 -15.99 -7.88 4.42
CA ALA A 86 -15.96 -6.44 4.66
C ALA A 86 -14.57 -5.86 4.35
N LYS A 87 -14.53 -4.78 3.57
CA LYS A 87 -13.28 -4.14 3.12
C LYS A 87 -12.66 -3.29 4.24
N LEU A 88 -11.41 -3.57 4.60
CA LEU A 88 -10.70 -2.86 5.67
C LEU A 88 -9.86 -1.71 5.12
N SER A 89 -9.33 -1.86 3.91
CA SER A 89 -8.38 -0.90 3.33
C SER A 89 -8.87 -0.27 2.03
N VAL A 90 -8.24 0.84 1.66
CA VAL A 90 -8.13 1.34 0.29
C VAL A 90 -6.65 1.52 -0.02
N SER A 91 -6.26 1.31 -1.27
CA SER A 91 -4.88 1.58 -1.68
C SER A 91 -4.83 2.02 -3.13
N VAL A 92 -3.86 2.86 -3.47
CA VAL A 92 -3.57 3.27 -4.84
C VAL A 92 -2.09 3.55 -4.99
N ALA A 93 -1.58 3.34 -6.19
CA ALA A 93 -0.22 3.71 -6.58
C ALA A 93 -0.24 4.47 -7.89
N THR A 94 0.63 5.47 -7.98
CA THR A 94 0.80 6.27 -9.19
C THR A 94 2.22 6.81 -9.25
N VAL A 95 2.50 7.58 -10.29
CA VAL A 95 3.77 8.27 -10.48
C VAL A 95 3.55 9.76 -10.70
N SER A 96 4.41 10.56 -10.10
CA SER A 96 4.71 11.92 -10.50
C SER A 96 5.80 11.91 -11.59
N PRO A 97 6.18 13.07 -12.15
CA PRO A 97 7.32 13.14 -13.06
C PRO A 97 8.66 12.68 -12.46
N VAL A 98 8.79 12.60 -11.13
CA VAL A 98 10.07 12.35 -10.44
C VAL A 98 10.03 11.21 -9.41
N SER A 99 8.85 10.71 -9.05
CA SER A 99 8.67 9.74 -7.97
C SER A 99 7.43 8.87 -8.16
N ALA A 100 7.46 7.66 -7.61
CA ALA A 100 6.27 6.87 -7.35
C ALA A 100 5.64 7.32 -6.03
N LEU A 101 4.31 7.47 -6.02
CA LEU A 101 3.51 7.82 -4.84
C LEU A 101 2.50 6.72 -4.57
N ILE A 102 2.47 6.25 -3.33
CA ILE A 102 1.62 5.15 -2.89
C ILE A 102 0.82 5.62 -1.67
N HIS A 103 -0.48 5.36 -1.69
CA HIS A 103 -1.36 5.54 -0.55
C HIS A 103 -1.95 4.19 -0.14
N LEU A 104 -1.91 3.92 1.16
CA LEU A 104 -2.70 2.88 1.82
C LEU A 104 -3.47 3.54 2.96
N GLY A 105 -4.77 3.28 3.04
CA GLY A 105 -5.61 3.73 4.15
C GLY A 105 -6.34 2.56 4.78
N LEU A 106 -6.44 2.52 6.11
CA LEU A 106 -7.24 1.57 6.87
C LEU A 106 -8.36 2.30 7.61
N ASN A 107 -9.58 1.76 7.57
CA ASN A 107 -10.71 2.41 8.23
C ASN A 107 -10.59 2.36 9.75
N ILE A 108 -10.75 3.51 10.41
CA ILE A 108 -10.92 3.62 11.87
C ILE A 108 -12.41 3.90 12.17
N ASP A 109 -12.98 4.88 11.48
CA ASP A 109 -14.41 5.21 11.52
C ASP A 109 -14.99 5.19 10.09
N LYS A 110 -15.75 4.14 9.79
CA LYS A 110 -16.38 3.90 8.48
C LYS A 110 -17.65 4.71 8.23
N THR A 111 -17.95 5.71 9.06
CA THR A 111 -19.10 6.60 8.84
C THR A 111 -18.98 7.27 7.46
N GLY A 112 -19.99 7.04 6.61
CA GLY A 112 -20.02 7.57 5.24
C GLY A 112 -19.37 6.68 4.17
N CYS A 113 -18.82 5.51 4.53
CA CYS A 113 -18.30 4.56 3.54
C CYS A 113 -19.43 4.03 2.64
N PRO A 114 -19.26 4.03 1.30
CA PRO A 114 -20.30 3.56 0.37
C PRO A 114 -20.33 2.03 0.22
N VAL A 115 -19.40 1.32 0.87
CA VAL A 115 -19.24 -0.13 0.78
C VAL A 115 -19.33 -0.77 2.16
N ASN A 116 -19.54 -2.09 2.19
CA ASN A 116 -19.41 -2.86 3.44
C ASN A 116 -17.96 -2.83 3.93
N ALA A 117 -17.69 -2.01 4.95
CA ALA A 117 -16.36 -1.78 5.49
C ALA A 117 -16.16 -2.44 6.85
N ALA A 118 -14.94 -2.92 7.11
CA ALA A 118 -14.45 -3.30 8.43
C ALA A 118 -13.55 -2.17 8.96
N THR A 119 -13.39 -2.08 10.28
CA THR A 119 -12.56 -1.05 10.93
C THR A 119 -11.55 -1.65 11.89
N LEU A 120 -10.47 -0.91 12.16
CA LEU A 120 -9.45 -1.30 13.15
C LEU A 120 -10.02 -1.52 14.57
N PRO A 121 -10.93 -0.67 15.09
CA PRO A 121 -11.55 -0.91 16.39
C PRO A 121 -12.39 -2.19 16.45
N GLU A 122 -13.11 -2.55 15.37
CA GLU A 122 -13.92 -3.78 15.32
C GLU A 122 -13.09 -5.06 15.41
N ILE A 123 -11.82 -5.01 14.99
CA ILE A 123 -10.87 -6.13 15.09
C ILE A 123 -9.92 -6.00 16.29
N GLY A 124 -10.12 -5.01 17.16
CA GLY A 124 -9.34 -4.80 18.37
C GLY A 124 -7.88 -4.40 18.12
N VAL A 125 -7.58 -3.73 17.01
CA VAL A 125 -6.22 -3.30 16.66
C VAL A 125 -6.04 -1.80 16.90
N PRO A 126 -5.11 -1.37 17.79
CA PRO A 126 -4.78 0.05 17.97
C PRO A 126 -4.09 0.65 16.73
N PRO A 127 -4.57 1.77 16.17
CA PRO A 127 -4.00 2.36 14.95
C PRO A 127 -2.53 2.76 15.08
N ASP A 128 -2.12 3.33 16.21
CA ASP A 128 -0.76 3.83 16.43
C ASP A 128 0.27 2.69 16.54
N GLU A 129 -0.09 1.60 17.20
CA GLU A 129 0.74 0.39 17.28
C GLU A 129 0.88 -0.29 15.93
N LEU A 130 -0.21 -0.37 15.17
CA LEU A 130 -0.19 -0.90 13.82
C LEU A 130 0.68 -0.03 12.91
N ALA A 131 0.53 1.30 12.97
CA ALA A 131 1.32 2.25 12.18
C ALA A 131 2.82 2.04 12.38
N ARG A 132 3.28 2.00 13.64
CA ARG A 132 4.70 1.78 13.97
C ARG A 132 5.22 0.46 13.42
N ASP A 133 4.45 -0.62 13.54
CA ASP A 133 4.87 -1.93 13.06
C ASP A 133 4.92 -2.00 11.53
N VAL A 134 3.93 -1.44 10.83
CA VAL A 134 3.89 -1.40 9.37
C VAL A 134 5.01 -0.52 8.80
N LEU A 135 5.25 0.66 9.37
CA LEU A 135 6.35 1.54 8.96
C LEU A 135 7.71 0.83 9.07
N ARG A 136 7.94 0.14 10.19
CA ARG A 136 9.18 -0.61 10.41
C ARG A 136 9.32 -1.76 9.42
N ARG A 137 8.28 -2.61 9.30
CA ARG A 137 8.28 -3.75 8.35
C ARG A 137 8.53 -3.30 6.93
N TYR A 138 7.86 -2.24 6.48
CA TYR A 138 8.01 -1.74 5.12
C TYR A 138 9.41 -1.16 4.86
N ALA A 139 9.95 -0.39 5.81
CA ALA A 139 11.30 0.14 5.70
C ALA A 139 12.35 -0.98 5.68
N ASP A 140 12.21 -1.99 6.55
CA ASP A 140 13.09 -3.15 6.59
C ASP A 140 13.02 -3.95 5.28
N GLU A 141 11.82 -4.20 4.77
CA GLU A 141 11.59 -4.99 3.54
C GLU A 141 12.13 -4.28 2.29
N VAL A 142 11.88 -2.98 2.15
CA VAL A 142 12.47 -2.20 1.04
C VAL A 142 13.98 -2.14 1.16
N GLY A 143 14.51 -1.98 2.38
CA GLY A 143 15.95 -2.01 2.63
C GLY A 143 16.59 -3.34 2.24
N ASP A 144 15.95 -4.46 2.57
CA ASP A 144 16.41 -5.79 2.19
C ASP A 144 16.39 -6.00 0.67
N VAL A 145 15.31 -5.57 -0.01
CA VAL A 145 15.22 -5.60 -1.48
C VAL A 145 16.37 -4.83 -2.13
N LEU A 146 16.70 -3.63 -1.62
CA LEU A 146 17.81 -2.83 -2.14
C LEU A 146 19.17 -3.50 -1.91
N ASN A 147 19.38 -4.09 -0.73
CA ASN A 147 20.60 -4.84 -0.41
C ASN A 147 20.75 -6.10 -1.30
N ALA A 148 19.66 -6.85 -1.51
CA ALA A 148 19.64 -8.01 -2.38
C ALA A 148 19.98 -7.61 -3.83
N ALA A 149 19.38 -6.53 -4.34
CA ALA A 149 19.67 -6.02 -5.68
C ALA A 149 21.14 -5.58 -5.84
N ALA A 150 21.76 -5.03 -4.79
CA ALA A 150 23.14 -4.56 -4.82
C ALA A 150 24.18 -5.70 -4.70
N THR A 151 23.77 -6.91 -4.33
CA THR A 151 24.69 -8.04 -4.04
C THR A 151 24.66 -9.13 -5.11
N VAL A 152 23.86 -8.97 -6.17
CA VAL A 152 23.75 -9.92 -7.28
C VAL A 152 24.40 -9.39 -8.56
N SER A 153 25.09 -10.28 -9.30
CA SER A 153 25.67 -9.93 -10.60
C SER A 153 24.67 -10.16 -11.74
N PRO A 154 24.56 -9.24 -12.72
CA PRO A 154 23.71 -9.45 -13.89
C PRO A 154 24.23 -10.62 -14.74
N VAL A 155 23.32 -11.41 -15.28
CA VAL A 155 23.66 -12.50 -16.20
C VAL A 155 23.77 -11.96 -17.61
N THR A 156 24.98 -11.95 -18.17
CA THR A 156 25.19 -11.77 -19.61
C THR A 156 25.06 -13.12 -20.33
N PRO A 157 24.35 -13.22 -21.46
CA PRO A 157 24.34 -14.44 -22.26
C PRO A 157 25.78 -14.80 -22.65
N ARG A 158 26.29 -15.95 -22.21
CA ARG A 158 27.58 -16.45 -22.70
C ARG A 158 27.38 -17.01 -24.10
N GLY A 159 28.00 -16.39 -25.12
CA GLY A 159 28.23 -17.01 -26.42
C GLY A 159 27.27 -16.63 -27.56
N ALA A 160 26.96 -15.34 -27.75
CA ALA A 160 26.58 -14.92 -29.10
C ALA A 160 27.84 -14.99 -29.99
N PRO A 161 27.87 -15.82 -31.06
CA PRO A 161 28.97 -15.76 -32.01
C PRO A 161 29.02 -14.36 -32.62
N PRO A 162 30.21 -13.84 -32.98
CA PRO A 162 30.29 -12.57 -33.70
C PRO A 162 29.44 -12.69 -34.97
N THR A 163 28.49 -11.76 -35.14
CA THR A 163 27.73 -11.64 -36.38
C THR A 163 28.68 -11.36 -37.54
N PRO A 164 28.44 -11.96 -38.72
CA PRO A 164 29.33 -11.88 -39.89
C PRO A 164 29.48 -10.46 -40.45
#